data_AF-A0AAV9Y123-F1
#
_entry.id   AF-A0AAV9Y123-F1
#
_cell.length_a   1.000
_cell.length_b   1.000
_cell.length_c   1.000
_cell.angle_alpha   90.00
_cell.angle_beta   90.00
_cell.angle_gamma   90.00
#
_symmetry.space_group_name_H-M   'P 1'
#
loop_
_entity.id
_entity.type
_entity.pdbx_description
1 polymer ?
#
loop_
_entity_poly.entity_id
_entity_poly.type
_entity_poly.pdbx_seq_one_letter_code
_entity_poly.pdbx_strand_id
1 'polypeptide(L)' 'IGTDVYRDDSSICLSAMHSNTLNRSNGLVQITPIEGLDSYGATTRNGVSSVSYSGKRWNKS' A
#
# COMPACT_ATOMS: atom_id res chain seq x y z
N ILE A 1 -3.77 3.10 0.18
CA ILE A 1 -4.90 2.15 0.36
C ILE A 1 -4.32 0.77 0.60
N GLY A 2 -4.76 0.08 1.64
CA GLY A 2 -4.24 -1.25 1.97
C GLY A 2 -3.19 -1.30 3.07
N THR A 3 -2.97 -2.52 3.54
CA THR A 3 -2.00 -2.91 4.56
C THR A 3 -1.34 -4.19 4.07
N ASP A 4 -0.01 -4.25 4.13
CA ASP A 4 0.85 -5.32 3.58
C ASP A 4 0.82 -5.44 2.05
N VAL A 5 -0.37 -5.44 1.44
CA VAL A 5 -0.59 -5.22 0.02
C VAL A 5 -1.19 -3.82 -0.17
N TYR A 6 -0.61 -3.03 -1.05
CA TYR A 6 -1.06 -1.66 -1.33
C TYR A 6 -1.60 -1.57 -2.75
N ARG A 7 -2.71 -0.84 -2.92
CA ARG A 7 -3.26 -0.56 -4.26
C ARG A 7 -2.27 0.30 -5.05
N ASP A 8 -2.25 0.14 -6.36
CA ASP A 8 -1.31 0.75 -7.30
C ASP A 8 -1.30 2.29 -7.29
N ASP A 9 -2.39 2.92 -6.84
CA ASP A 9 -2.51 4.37 -6.66
C ASP A 9 -2.10 4.87 -5.26
N SER A 10 -1.56 4.00 -4.42
CA SER A 10 -1.02 4.40 -3.12
C SER A 10 0.35 5.06 -3.27
N SER A 11 0.63 6.07 -2.43
CA SER A 11 1.97 6.67 -2.38
C SER A 11 3.02 5.63 -1.96
N ILE A 12 3.98 5.36 -2.85
CA ILE A 12 5.07 4.39 -2.61
C ILE A 12 5.84 4.73 -1.33
N CYS A 13 6.19 5.99 -1.11
CA CYS A 13 6.93 6.41 0.09
C CYS A 13 6.14 6.19 1.38
N LEU A 14 4.85 6.55 1.40
CA LEU A 14 4.00 6.33 2.57
C LEU A 14 3.75 4.84 2.82
N SER A 15 3.55 4.03 1.78
CA SER A 15 3.42 2.58 1.88
C SER A 15 4.70 1.91 2.41
N ALA A 16 5.87 2.37 1.96
CA ALA A 16 7.16 1.88 2.45
C ALA A 16 7.39 2.24 3.92
N MET A 17 7.03 3.47 4.34
CA MET A 17 7.06 3.86 5.76
C MET A 17 6.05 3.07 6.60
N HIS A 18 4.83 2.89 6.09
CA HIS A 18 3.78 2.11 6.75
C HIS A 18 4.20 0.64 6.97
N SER A 19 4.89 0.03 6.00
CA SER A 19 5.43 -1.34 6.10
C SER A 19 6.73 -1.46 6.89
N ASN A 20 7.28 -0.35 7.42
CA ASN A 20 8.59 -0.29 8.07
C ASN A 20 9.77 -0.65 7.14
N THR A 21 9.57 -0.59 5.82
CA THR A 21 10.62 -0.86 4.82
C THR A 21 11.51 0.36 4.59
N LEU A 22 10.95 1.56 4.80
CA LEU A 22 11.65 2.83 4.65
C LEU A 22 11.38 3.70 5.89
N ASN A 23 12.37 4.45 6.34
CA ASN A 23 12.19 5.45 7.40
C ASN A 23 11.91 6.83 6.79
N ARG A 24 12.01 7.92 7.57
CA ARG A 24 11.79 9.30 7.06
C ARG A 24 12.93 9.86 6.20
N SER A 25 13.96 9.06 5.92
CA SER A 25 15.09 9.41 5.06
C SER A 25 14.90 8.87 3.63
N ASN A 26 15.83 9.18 2.74
CA ASN A 26 15.89 8.60 1.41
C ASN A 26 16.30 7.12 1.46
N GLY A 27 15.93 6.36 0.44
CA GLY A 27 16.30 4.95 0.36
C GLY A 27 15.73 4.28 -0.88
N LEU A 28 16.11 3.01 -1.08
CA LEU A 28 15.62 2.17 -2.16
C LEU A 28 14.41 1.38 -1.68
N VAL A 29 13.40 1.25 -2.56
CA VAL A 29 12.21 0.43 -2.31
C VAL A 29 12.08 -0.55 -3.47
N GLN A 30 11.97 -1.84 -3.14
CA GLN A 30 11.65 -2.87 -4.12
C GLN A 30 10.15 -3.11 -4.15
N ILE A 31 9.57 -3.15 -5.36
CA ILE A 31 8.14 -3.36 -5.57
C ILE A 31 7.96 -4.69 -6.31
N THR A 32 7.07 -5.54 -5.79
CA THR A 32 6.64 -6.78 -6.46
C THR A 32 5.18 -6.61 -6.90
N PRO A 33 4.90 -6.44 -8.20
CA PRO A 33 3.54 -6.38 -8.70
C PRO A 33 2.82 -7.72 -8.50
N ILE A 34 1.58 -7.68 -8.02
CA ILE A 34 0.68 -8.83 -7.90
C ILE A 34 -0.68 -8.49 -8.51
N GLU A 35 -1.54 -9.49 -8.67
CA GLU A 35 -2.93 -9.22 -9.01
C GLU A 35 -3.64 -8.38 -7.93
N GLY A 36 -4.49 -7.46 -8.37
CA GLY A 36 -5.27 -6.63 -7.46
C GLY A 36 -6.22 -7.45 -6.60
N LEU A 37 -6.34 -7.07 -5.32
CA LEU A 37 -7.25 -7.67 -4.36
C LEU A 37 -8.68 -7.14 -4.51
N ASP A 38 -9.67 -7.96 -4.16
CA ASP A 38 -11.08 -7.55 -4.08
C ASP A 38 -11.34 -6.56 -2.93
N SER A 39 -10.52 -6.65 -1.87
CA SER A 39 -10.55 -5.69 -0.77
C SER A 39 -9.17 -5.51 -0.14
N TYR A 40 -8.99 -4.35 0.47
CA TYR A 40 -7.78 -3.87 1.11
C TYR A 40 -8.12 -3.43 2.54
N GLY A 41 -7.45 -4.00 3.53
CA GLY A 41 -7.59 -3.61 4.93
C GLY A 41 -6.89 -2.28 5.26
N ALA A 42 -7.16 -1.73 6.45
CA ALA A 42 -6.52 -0.53 6.96
C ALA A 42 -5.98 -0.72 8.37
N THR A 43 -4.79 -0.18 8.61
CA THR A 43 -4.14 -0.11 9.91
C THR A 43 -3.36 1.20 10.04
N THR A 44 -2.93 1.52 11.25
CA THR A 44 -1.92 2.55 11.50
C THR A 44 -0.63 1.87 11.93
N ARG A 45 0.46 2.11 11.19
CA ARG A 45 1.79 1.54 11.46
C ARG A 45 2.85 2.62 11.25
N ASN A 46 3.84 2.68 12.16
CA ASN A 46 4.95 3.64 12.11
C ASN A 46 4.51 5.11 11.96
N GLY A 47 3.37 5.48 12.56
CA GLY A 47 2.82 6.82 12.47
C GLY A 47 2.19 7.18 11.11
N VAL A 48 2.01 6.21 10.21
CA VAL A 48 1.27 6.35 8.94
C VAL A 48 -0.02 5.56 9.05
N SER A 49 -1.15 6.15 8.66
CA SER A 49 -2.44 5.46 8.57
C SER A 49 -2.75 5.11 7.13
N SER A 50 -3.20 3.88 6.90
CA SER A 50 -3.76 3.45 5.63
C SER A 50 -5.29 3.59 5.61
N VAL A 51 -5.88 3.45 4.43
CA VAL A 51 -7.34 3.51 4.20
C VAL A 51 -7.77 2.20 3.58
N SER A 52 -8.94 1.71 3.98
CA SER A 52 -9.50 0.46 3.48
C SER A 52 -10.21 0.72 2.16
N TYR A 53 -10.35 -0.33 1.35
CA TYR A 53 -11.11 -0.26 0.12
C TYR A 53 -11.75 -1.62 -0.13
N SER A 54 -13.05 -1.62 -0.43
CA SER A 54 -13.78 -2.79 -0.89
C SER A 54 -14.59 -2.35 -2.10
N GLY A 55 -14.23 -2.83 -3.28
CA GLY A 55 -14.87 -2.46 -4.53
C GLY A 55 -14.72 -3.59 -5.53
N LYS A 56 -15.54 -3.58 -6.59
CA LYS A 56 -15.40 -4.58 -7.65
C LYS A 56 -13.98 -4.48 -8.23
N ARG A 57 -13.28 -5.62 -8.31
CA ARG A 57 -11.96 -5.74 -8.90
C ARG A 57 -11.93 -4.93 -10.20
N TRP A 58 -10.99 -3.99 -10.34
CA TRP A 58 -10.90 -3.17 -11.55
C TRP A 58 -10.41 -4.06 -12.70
N ASN A 59 -11.33 -4.52 -13.55
CA ASN A 59 -10.97 -5.06 -14.85
C ASN A 59 -10.51 -3.87 -15.71
N LYS A 60 -9.20 -3.65 -15.87
CA LYS A 60 -8.75 -2.82 -17.00
C LYS A 60 -9.16 -3.56 -18.26
N SER A 61 -10.12 -3.01 -19.00
CA SER A 61 -10.40 -3.40 -20.39
C SER A 61 -9.19 -3.14 -21.28
#